data_AF-A0A8T5IM94-F1
#
_entry.id   AF-A0A8T5IM94-F1
#
_cell.length_a   1.000
_cell.length_b   1.000
_cell.length_c   1.000
_cell.angle_alpha   90.00
_cell.angle_beta   90.00
_cell.angle_gamma   90.00
#
_symmetry.space_group_name_H-M   'P 1'
#
loop_
_entity.id
_entity.type
_entity.pdbx_description
1 polymer ?
#
loop_
_entity_poly.entity_id
_entity_poly.type
_entity_poly.pdbx_seq_one_letter_code
_entity_poly.pdbx_strand_id
1 'polypeptide(L)'
;MPFAVTHVLITIIIIDLFRKLVLKKKNFPLHLVLIGGIAGLLPDIDVAVFWLLQTFSNVGLEEVHKIFTHSLVIPLIIFIGSQITLKWKKISQPLLVISAGYTIHLLLDSIFYLSPLFYPFSSTMLGINLLSRISFDTSVLYMSIDAVILVLWLIYEWKAKNIRDYI
;
A
#
# COMPACT_ATOMS: atom_id res chain seq x y z
N MET A 1 -12.51 -3.80 -2.09
CA MET A 1 -11.61 -3.39 -3.18
C MET A 1 -10.99 -4.60 -3.84
N PRO A 2 -11.06 -4.76 -5.16
CA PRO A 2 -10.58 -5.96 -5.85
C PRO A 2 -9.05 -6.07 -5.98
N PHE A 3 -8.26 -5.30 -5.21
CA PHE A 3 -6.82 -5.12 -5.42
C PHE A 3 -5.95 -5.20 -4.16
N ALA A 4 -6.42 -5.81 -3.07
CA ALA A 4 -5.60 -5.92 -1.85
C ALA A 4 -4.23 -6.57 -2.15
N VAL A 5 -4.21 -7.61 -2.99
CA VAL A 5 -2.98 -8.25 -3.45
C VAL A 5 -2.14 -7.30 -4.31
N THR A 6 -2.75 -6.53 -5.21
CA THR A 6 -2.06 -5.51 -6.02
C THR A 6 -1.37 -4.48 -5.15
N HIS A 7 -2.04 -3.97 -4.11
CA HIS A 7 -1.47 -3.00 -3.19
C HIS A 7 -0.25 -3.57 -2.47
N VAL A 8 -0.31 -4.82 -2.00
CA VAL A 8 0.83 -5.51 -1.41
C VAL A 8 1.97 -5.68 -2.41
N LEU A 9 1.67 -6.24 -3.59
CA LEU A 9 2.68 -6.55 -4.61
C LEU A 9 3.38 -5.28 -5.08
N ILE A 10 2.63 -4.25 -5.49
CA ILE A 10 3.22 -3.00 -5.94
C ILE A 10 4.04 -2.34 -4.81
N THR A 11 3.57 -2.40 -3.57
CA THR A 11 4.32 -1.86 -2.42
C THR A 11 5.64 -2.60 -2.22
N ILE A 12 5.64 -3.94 -2.26
CA ILE A 12 6.86 -4.76 -2.19
C ILE A 12 7.82 -4.37 -3.32
N ILE A 13 7.31 -4.28 -4.55
CA ILE A 13 8.10 -3.96 -5.74
C ILE A 13 8.73 -2.58 -5.60
N ILE A 14 7.96 -1.54 -5.27
CA ILE A 14 8.46 -0.17 -5.15
C ILE A 14 9.51 -0.06 -4.05
N ILE A 15 9.25 -0.63 -2.87
CA ILE A 15 10.19 -0.55 -1.74
C ILE A 15 11.47 -1.33 -2.03
N ASP A 16 11.38 -2.49 -2.68
CA ASP A 16 12.55 -3.26 -3.06
C ASP A 16 13.37 -2.60 -4.18
N LEU A 17 12.70 -2.00 -5.18
CA LEU A 17 13.37 -1.18 -6.19
C LEU A 17 14.08 0.01 -5.55
N PHE A 18 13.44 0.71 -4.61
CA PHE A 18 14.07 1.80 -3.86
C PHE A 18 15.31 1.31 -3.07
N ARG A 19 15.17 0.18 -2.37
CA ARG A 19 16.27 -0.49 -1.65
C ARG A 19 17.45 -0.78 -2.58
N LYS A 20 17.20 -1.25 -3.81
CA LYS A 20 18.24 -1.64 -4.77
C LYS A 20 18.85 -0.45 -5.49
N LEU A 21 18.03 0.44 -6.04
CA LEU A 21 18.46 1.53 -6.92
C LEU A 21 18.98 2.73 -6.14
N VAL A 22 18.30 3.10 -5.05
CA VAL A 22 18.64 4.31 -4.27
C VAL A 22 19.56 3.96 -3.11
N LEU A 23 19.19 2.96 -2.29
CA LEU A 23 19.97 2.60 -1.10
C LEU A 23 21.12 1.65 -1.39
N LYS A 24 21.21 1.08 -2.60
CA LYS A 24 22.22 0.07 -2.99
C LYS A 24 22.35 -1.05 -1.95
N LYS A 25 21.21 -1.49 -1.40
CA LYS A 25 21.08 -2.51 -0.33
C LYS A 25 21.72 -2.15 1.03
N LYS A 26 22.24 -0.93 1.22
CA LYS A 26 22.96 -0.53 2.45
C LYS A 26 22.00 -0.37 3.63
N ASN A 27 22.24 -1.12 4.71
CA ASN A 27 21.50 -1.05 5.98
C ASN A 27 19.96 -1.19 5.84
N PHE A 28 19.50 -1.83 4.76
CA PHE A 28 18.08 -2.04 4.47
C PHE A 28 17.83 -3.52 4.16
N PRO A 29 17.60 -4.34 5.20
CA PRO A 29 17.39 -5.77 5.07
C PRO A 29 16.04 -6.10 4.41
N LEU A 30 15.91 -7.34 3.90
CA LEU A 30 14.73 -7.77 3.14
C LEU A 30 13.44 -7.78 3.99
N HIS A 31 13.53 -8.05 5.30
CA HIS A 31 12.35 -8.02 6.17
C HIS A 31 11.68 -6.63 6.22
N LEU A 32 12.43 -5.54 5.99
CA LEU A 32 11.82 -4.22 5.88
C LEU A 32 10.95 -4.10 4.62
N VAL A 33 11.37 -4.71 3.51
CA VAL A 33 10.54 -4.79 2.29
C VAL A 33 9.22 -5.51 2.59
N LEU A 34 9.30 -6.64 3.30
CA LEU A 34 8.11 -7.39 3.72
C LEU A 34 7.20 -6.56 4.64
N ILE A 35 7.77 -5.89 5.64
CA ILE A 35 7.01 -4.98 6.53
C ILE A 35 6.30 -3.90 5.71
N GLY A 36 6.98 -3.32 4.72
CA GLY A 36 6.40 -2.32 3.84
C GLY A 36 5.22 -2.86 3.02
N GLY A 37 5.39 -4.04 2.42
CA GLY A 37 4.32 -4.75 1.71
C GLY A 37 3.08 -4.98 2.56
N ILE A 38 3.27 -5.50 3.79
CA ILE A 38 2.18 -5.71 4.76
C ILE A 38 1.56 -4.37 5.18
N ALA A 39 2.39 -3.33 5.37
CA ALA A 39 1.91 -2.01 5.71
C ALA A 39 1.03 -1.38 4.62
N GLY A 40 1.22 -1.79 3.35
CA GLY A 40 0.33 -1.44 2.25
C GLY A 40 -1.09 -1.99 2.38
N LEU A 41 -1.39 -2.88 3.34
CA LEU A 41 -2.76 -3.32 3.67
C LEU A 41 -3.38 -2.54 4.84
N LEU A 42 -2.60 -1.72 5.55
CA LEU A 42 -3.11 -1.04 6.74
C LEU A 42 -4.29 -0.10 6.47
N PRO A 43 -4.38 0.61 5.32
CA PRO A 43 -5.57 1.41 5.03
C PRO A 43 -6.85 0.56 4.98
N ASP A 44 -6.77 -0.67 4.46
CA ASP A 44 -7.89 -1.59 4.33
C ASP A 44 -8.25 -2.35 5.62
N ILE A 45 -7.57 -2.06 6.74
CA ILE A 45 -7.91 -2.70 8.03
C ILE A 45 -9.33 -2.34 8.49
N ASP A 46 -9.90 -1.25 7.97
CA ASP A 46 -11.29 -0.85 8.16
C ASP A 46 -12.29 -1.89 7.61
N VAL A 47 -11.89 -2.71 6.63
CA VAL A 47 -12.69 -3.84 6.12
C VAL A 47 -12.82 -4.94 7.17
N ALA A 48 -11.75 -5.22 7.93
CA ALA A 48 -11.82 -6.19 9.02
C ALA A 48 -12.70 -5.66 10.17
N VAL A 49 -12.64 -4.36 10.44
CA VAL A 49 -13.55 -3.69 11.39
C VAL A 49 -15.00 -3.79 10.91
N PHE A 50 -15.24 -3.59 9.61
CA PHE A 50 -16.57 -3.77 9.01
C PHE A 50 -17.12 -5.19 9.25
N TRP A 51 -16.33 -6.25 9.04
CA TRP A 51 -16.77 -7.62 9.33
C TRP A 51 -17.16 -7.84 10.79
N LEU A 52 -16.45 -7.20 11.71
CA LEU A 52 -16.78 -7.23 13.13
C LEU A 52 -18.06 -6.44 13.44
N LEU A 53 -18.26 -5.27 12.83
CA LEU A 53 -19.47 -4.46 13.05
C LEU A 53 -20.72 -5.14 12.47
N GLN A 54 -20.57 -5.82 11.34
CA GLN A 54 -21.67 -6.55 10.68
C GLN A 54 -22.29 -7.63 11.59
N THR A 55 -21.55 -8.16 12.57
CA THR A 55 -22.13 -9.12 13.52
C THR A 55 -23.08 -8.48 14.54
N PHE A 56 -23.06 -7.14 14.69
CA PHE A 56 -23.85 -6.40 15.66
C PHE A 56 -24.87 -5.44 15.03
N SER A 57 -24.64 -4.99 13.79
CA SER A 57 -25.49 -4.01 13.10
C SER A 57 -25.49 -4.20 11.58
N ASN A 58 -26.59 -3.78 10.93
CA ASN A 58 -26.70 -3.74 9.46
C ASN A 58 -26.08 -2.45 8.91
N VAL A 59 -24.77 -2.32 9.05
CA VAL A 59 -23.96 -1.22 8.49
C VAL A 59 -23.47 -1.63 7.10
N GLY A 60 -23.44 -0.71 6.14
CA GLY A 60 -22.90 -0.95 4.80
C GLY A 60 -21.37 -0.87 4.77
N LEU A 61 -20.71 -1.61 3.85
CA LEU A 61 -19.24 -1.50 3.70
C LEU A 61 -18.82 -0.06 3.33
N GLU A 62 -19.61 0.60 2.48
CA GLU A 62 -19.38 1.98 2.05
C GLU A 62 -19.48 3.00 3.20
N GLU A 63 -20.15 2.66 4.29
CA GLU A 63 -20.32 3.51 5.47
C GLU A 63 -19.12 3.44 6.43
N VAL A 64 -18.23 2.45 6.25
CA VAL A 64 -17.07 2.21 7.12
C VAL A 64 -15.78 2.40 6.35
N HIS A 65 -15.73 1.86 5.14
CA HIS A 65 -14.53 1.79 4.32
C HIS A 65 -14.20 3.15 3.69
N LYS A 66 -12.91 3.51 3.67
CA LYS A 66 -12.37 4.78 3.15
C LYS A 66 -12.62 6.04 3.97
N ILE A 67 -13.39 5.98 5.04
CA ILE A 67 -13.73 7.21 5.79
C ILE A 67 -12.56 7.65 6.68
N PHE A 68 -11.98 6.73 7.46
CA PHE A 68 -11.03 7.10 8.51
C PHE A 68 -9.58 6.78 8.15
N THR A 69 -9.35 5.62 7.52
CA THR A 69 -8.02 5.11 7.24
C THR A 69 -7.46 5.65 5.92
N HIS A 70 -8.30 6.10 4.99
CA HIS A 70 -7.82 6.53 3.67
C HIS A 70 -7.39 8.01 3.64
N SER A 71 -6.59 8.40 4.62
CA SER A 71 -6.09 9.76 4.84
C SER A 71 -4.57 9.81 4.90
N LEU A 72 -3.98 10.86 4.31
CA LEU A 72 -2.54 11.16 4.39
C LEU A 72 -2.08 11.56 5.81
N VAL A 73 -3.00 11.90 6.71
CA VAL A 73 -2.68 12.29 8.09
C VAL A 73 -2.04 11.12 8.84
N ILE A 74 -2.55 9.90 8.67
CA ILE A 74 -2.05 8.70 9.35
C ILE A 74 -0.60 8.38 8.96
N PRO A 75 -0.25 8.18 7.67
CA PRO A 75 1.13 7.92 7.28
C PRO A 75 2.06 9.08 7.62
N LEU A 76 1.57 10.33 7.62
CA LEU A 76 2.35 11.49 8.04
C LEU A 76 2.70 11.44 9.52
N ILE A 77 1.76 11.09 10.40
CA ILE A 77 2.04 10.91 11.84
C ILE A 77 3.08 9.80 12.05
N ILE A 78 2.92 8.66 11.35
CA ILE A 78 3.88 7.55 11.42
C ILE A 78 5.27 8.00 10.93
N PHE A 79 5.32 8.79 9.85
CA PHE A 79 6.56 9.38 9.32
C PHE A 79 7.24 10.29 10.36
N ILE A 80 6.49 11.19 10.98
CA ILE A 80 6.99 12.08 12.03
C ILE A 80 7.52 11.25 13.21
N GLY A 81 6.79 10.21 13.62
CA GLY A 81 7.24 9.27 14.64
C GLY A 81 8.58 8.59 14.29
N SER A 82 8.78 8.24 13.02
CA SER A 82 10.07 7.75 12.52
C SER A 82 11.18 8.80 12.68
N GLN A 83 10.91 10.06 12.33
CA GLN A 83 11.88 11.15 12.45
C GLN A 83 12.27 11.44 13.91
N ILE A 84 11.30 11.40 14.83
CA ILE A 84 11.56 11.58 16.27
C ILE A 84 12.42 10.43 16.82
N THR A 85 12.23 9.21 16.32
CA THR A 85 12.91 8.01 16.81
C THR A 85 14.20 7.67 16.06
N LEU A 86 14.75 8.58 15.23
CA LEU A 86 15.91 8.31 14.36
C LEU A 86 17.12 7.69 15.07
N LYS A 87 17.36 8.06 16.35
CA LYS A 87 18.45 7.50 17.17
C LYS A 87 18.28 6.00 17.43
N TRP A 88 17.05 5.49 17.45
CA TRP A 88 16.71 4.09 17.66
C TRP A 88 16.36 3.43 16.34
N LYS A 89 17.38 3.14 15.52
CA LYS A 89 17.21 2.59 14.15
C LYS A 89 16.26 1.38 14.06
N LYS A 90 16.25 0.52 15.09
CA LYS A 90 15.36 -0.65 15.16
C LYS A 90 13.87 -0.29 15.19
N ILE A 91 13.52 0.94 15.59
CA ILE A 91 12.15 1.47 15.66
C ILE A 91 11.90 2.40 14.47
N SER A 92 12.82 3.33 14.20
CA SER A 92 12.62 4.34 13.15
C SER A 92 12.54 3.74 11.75
N GLN A 93 13.33 2.69 11.44
CA GLN A 93 13.32 2.06 10.12
C GLN A 93 11.98 1.36 9.81
N PRO A 94 11.42 0.49 10.67
CA PRO A 94 10.08 -0.06 10.45
C PRO A 94 9.01 1.03 10.32
N LEU A 95 9.01 2.07 11.18
CA LEU A 95 8.03 3.15 11.08
C LEU A 95 8.11 3.89 9.74
N LEU A 96 9.33 4.18 9.27
CA LEU A 96 9.52 4.83 7.96
C LEU A 96 8.92 3.98 6.84
N VAL A 97 9.17 2.67 6.89
CA VAL A 97 8.74 1.73 5.86
C VAL A 97 7.24 1.47 5.94
N ILE A 98 6.65 1.46 7.14
CA ILE A 98 5.20 1.40 7.35
C ILE A 98 4.53 2.64 6.76
N SER A 99 5.06 3.83 7.07
CA SER A 99 4.56 5.09 6.48
C SER A 99 4.65 5.07 4.95
N ALA A 100 5.78 4.59 4.39
CA ALA A 100 5.95 4.47 2.95
C ALA A 100 4.95 3.50 2.32
N GLY A 101 4.75 2.30 2.89
CA GLY A 101 3.79 1.32 2.39
C GLY A 101 2.35 1.82 2.41
N TYR A 102 1.96 2.47 3.52
CA TYR A 102 0.66 3.12 3.65
C TYR A 102 0.47 4.24 2.61
N THR A 103 1.50 5.07 2.41
CA THR A 103 1.46 6.15 1.40
C THR A 103 1.33 5.58 -0.01
N ILE A 104 2.08 4.52 -0.34
CA ILE A 104 1.99 3.85 -1.65
C ILE A 104 0.57 3.31 -1.86
N HIS A 105 -0.05 2.72 -0.84
CA HIS A 105 -1.44 2.30 -0.93
C HIS A 105 -2.36 3.46 -1.30
N LEU A 106 -2.34 4.56 -0.54
CA LEU A 106 -3.20 5.72 -0.81
C LEU A 106 -2.97 6.32 -2.20
N LEU A 107 -1.71 6.32 -2.67
CA LEU A 107 -1.37 6.78 -4.02
C LEU A 107 -1.99 5.88 -5.08
N LEU A 108 -1.85 4.56 -4.96
CA LEU A 108 -2.48 3.61 -5.89
C LEU A 108 -3.99 3.79 -5.89
N ASP A 109 -4.57 3.93 -4.71
CA ASP A 109 -5.99 4.10 -4.53
C ASP A 109 -6.50 5.40 -5.19
N SER A 110 -5.74 6.49 -5.10
CA SER A 110 -6.02 7.74 -5.81
C SER A 110 -5.74 7.69 -7.33
N ILE A 111 -4.88 6.79 -7.80
CA ILE A 111 -4.65 6.59 -9.23
C ILE A 111 -5.84 5.82 -9.83
N PHE A 112 -6.23 4.72 -9.18
CA PHE A 112 -7.25 3.82 -9.71
C PHE A 112 -8.68 4.27 -9.41
N TYR A 113 -8.90 4.89 -8.25
CA TYR A 113 -10.19 5.35 -7.74
C TYR A 113 -10.10 6.80 -7.24
N LEU A 114 -11.18 7.28 -6.61
CA LEU A 114 -11.17 8.50 -5.81
C LEU A 114 -11.07 8.12 -4.32
N SER A 115 -10.29 8.88 -3.56
CA SER A 115 -10.12 8.67 -2.12
C SER A 115 -10.05 10.01 -1.36
N PRO A 116 -10.56 10.08 -0.11
CA PRO A 116 -10.61 11.32 0.67
C PRO A 116 -9.28 11.60 1.40
N LEU A 117 -8.22 11.84 0.62
CA LEU A 117 -6.83 11.92 1.11
C LEU A 117 -6.59 12.93 2.25
N PHE A 118 -7.43 13.94 2.39
CA PHE A 118 -7.28 15.03 3.36
C PHE A 118 -8.26 14.98 4.53
N TYR A 119 -8.99 13.88 4.72
CA TYR A 119 -9.81 13.68 5.90
C TYR A 119 -8.93 13.75 7.18
N PRO A 120 -9.36 14.36 8.30
CA PRO A 120 -10.67 14.97 8.56
C PRO A 120 -10.80 16.45 8.16
N PHE A 121 -9.76 17.06 7.60
CA PHE A 121 -9.78 18.48 7.23
C PHE A 121 -10.64 18.77 6.00
N SER A 122 -10.76 17.80 5.10
CA SER A 122 -11.61 17.88 3.91
C SER A 122 -12.15 16.51 3.54
N SER A 123 -13.43 16.45 3.16
CA SER A 123 -14.09 15.26 2.62
C SER A 123 -14.05 15.19 1.09
N THR A 124 -13.31 16.09 0.43
CA THR A 124 -13.19 16.10 -1.03
C THR A 124 -12.50 14.82 -1.52
N MET A 125 -13.17 14.11 -2.41
CA MET A 125 -12.67 12.91 -3.07
C MET A 125 -11.69 13.30 -4.17
N LEU A 126 -10.43 12.87 -4.06
CA LEU A 126 -9.37 13.20 -5.02
C LEU A 126 -8.79 11.93 -5.66
N GLY A 127 -8.44 12.05 -6.93
CA GLY A 127 -7.81 10.97 -7.68
C GLY A 127 -7.90 11.17 -9.20
N ILE A 128 -7.14 10.37 -9.93
CA ILE A 128 -7.18 10.28 -11.40
C ILE A 128 -8.43 9.50 -11.84
N ASN A 129 -8.88 8.56 -10.99
CA ASN A 129 -10.01 7.67 -11.23
C ASN A 129 -9.87 6.89 -12.55
N LEU A 130 -8.69 6.29 -12.76
CA LEU A 130 -8.33 5.67 -14.03
C LEU A 130 -9.34 4.59 -14.46
N LEU A 131 -9.87 3.81 -13.52
CA LEU A 131 -10.78 2.70 -13.83
C LEU A 131 -12.12 3.17 -14.36
N SER A 132 -12.61 4.35 -13.93
CA SER A 132 -13.84 4.93 -14.48
C SER A 132 -13.76 5.29 -15.96
N ARG A 133 -12.53 5.40 -16.50
CA ARG A 133 -12.28 5.76 -17.90
C ARG A 133 -12.14 4.55 -18.82
N ILE A 134 -12.15 3.34 -18.25
CA ILE A 134 -12.00 2.09 -18.99
C ILE A 134 -13.40 1.55 -19.31
N SER A 135 -13.67 1.30 -20.60
CA SER A 135 -14.98 0.88 -21.09
C SER A 135 -15.20 -0.64 -21.17
N PHE A 136 -14.15 -1.44 -20.97
CA PHE A 136 -14.24 -2.91 -20.99
C PHE A 136 -14.45 -3.48 -19.59
N ASP A 137 -14.87 -4.76 -19.54
CA ASP A 137 -15.14 -5.45 -18.28
C ASP A 137 -13.89 -5.48 -17.37
N THR A 138 -13.98 -4.75 -16.27
CA THR A 138 -12.90 -4.61 -15.30
C THR A 138 -12.71 -5.87 -14.45
N SER A 139 -13.67 -6.81 -14.44
CA SER A 139 -13.57 -8.05 -13.67
C SER A 139 -12.38 -8.92 -14.10
N VAL A 140 -12.16 -9.04 -15.41
CA VAL A 140 -11.01 -9.79 -15.97
C VAL A 140 -9.69 -9.09 -15.66
N LEU A 141 -9.67 -7.75 -15.69
CA LEU A 141 -8.51 -6.95 -15.32
C LEU A 141 -8.15 -7.17 -13.84
N TYR A 142 -9.15 -7.18 -12.96
CA TYR A 142 -8.97 -7.42 -11.53
C TYR A 142 -8.34 -8.79 -11.25
N MET A 143 -8.78 -9.84 -11.94
CA MET A 143 -8.24 -11.19 -11.75
C MET A 143 -6.84 -11.40 -12.33
N SER A 144 -6.46 -10.63 -13.36
CA SER A 144 -5.21 -10.87 -14.11
C SER A 144 -4.07 -9.93 -13.77
N ILE A 145 -4.35 -8.71 -13.27
CA ILE A 145 -3.30 -7.69 -13.09
C ILE A 145 -2.24 -8.14 -12.08
N ASP A 146 -2.63 -8.83 -11.01
CA ASP A 146 -1.71 -9.31 -9.97
C ASP A 146 -0.73 -10.32 -10.53
N ALA A 147 -1.22 -11.27 -11.33
CA ALA A 147 -0.39 -12.26 -12.00
C ALA A 147 0.56 -11.61 -12.99
N VAL A 148 0.09 -10.63 -13.77
CA VAL A 148 0.93 -9.90 -14.73
C VAL A 148 2.03 -9.12 -14.01
N ILE A 149 1.68 -8.36 -12.96
CA ILE A 149 2.63 -7.59 -12.16
C ILE A 149 3.68 -8.52 -11.53
N LEU A 150 3.23 -9.63 -10.92
CA LEU A 150 4.12 -10.60 -10.29
C LEU A 150 5.10 -11.22 -11.31
N VAL A 151 4.61 -11.67 -12.46
CA VAL A 151 5.46 -12.27 -13.52
C VAL A 151 6.47 -11.25 -14.05
N LEU A 152 6.05 -10.02 -14.32
CA LEU A 152 6.96 -8.96 -14.77
C LEU A 152 8.05 -8.66 -13.73
N TRP A 153 7.68 -8.62 -12.45
CA TRP A 153 8.65 -8.43 -11.37
C TRP A 153 9.62 -9.61 -11.25
N LEU A 154 9.15 -10.85 -11.34
CA LEU A 154 10.01 -12.04 -11.32
C LEU A 154 11.00 -12.06 -12.50
N ILE A 155 10.56 -11.67 -13.70
CA ILE A 155 11.44 -11.53 -14.88
C ILE A 155 12.52 -10.47 -14.62
N TYR A 156 12.14 -9.33 -14.03
CA TYR A 156 13.09 -8.29 -13.64
C TYR A 156 14.12 -8.80 -12.62
N GLU A 157 13.67 -9.47 -11.55
CA GLU A 157 14.53 -10.03 -10.50
C GLU A 157 15.52 -11.08 -11.04
N TRP A 158 15.05 -11.91 -11.97
CA TRP A 158 15.89 -12.90 -12.65
C TRP A 158 16.96 -12.23 -13.51
N LYS A 159 16.59 -11.26 -14.37
CA LYS A 159 17.55 -10.53 -15.21
C LYS A 159 18.58 -9.75 -14.39
N ALA A 160 18.16 -9.18 -13.26
CA ALA A 160 19.03 -8.45 -12.34
C ALA A 160 19.89 -9.37 -11.45
N LYS A 161 19.77 -10.70 -11.59
CA LYS A 161 20.46 -11.74 -10.77
C LYS A 161 20.21 -11.60 -9.26
N ASN A 162 19.10 -10.96 -8.88
CA ASN A 162 18.73 -10.70 -7.50
C ASN A 162 17.78 -11.76 -6.93
N ILE A 163 17.26 -12.67 -7.76
CA ILE A 163 16.34 -13.72 -7.30
C ILE A 163 16.91 -14.60 -6.18
N ARG A 164 18.24 -14.71 -6.10
CA ARG A 164 18.96 -15.41 -5.02
C ARG A 164 18.82 -14.74 -3.65
N ASP A 165 18.41 -13.48 -3.59
CA ASP A 165 18.15 -12.80 -2.31
C ASP A 165 16.88 -13.35 -1.62
N TYR A 166 16.05 -14.13 -2.34
CA TYR A 166 14.74 -14.65 -1.89
C TYR A 166 14.69 -16.18 -1.70
N ILE A 167 15.78 -16.90 -2.04
CA ILE A 167 15.93 -18.36 -1.90
C ILE A 167 16.86 -18.62 -0.72
#